data_AF-A0AA45RWN8-F1
#
_entry.id   AF-A0AA45RWN8-F1
#
_cell.length_a   1.000
_cell.length_b   1.000
_cell.length_c   1.000
_cell.angle_alpha   90.00
_cell.angle_beta   90.00
_cell.angle_gamma   90.00
#
_symmetry.space_group_name_H-M   'P 1'
#
loop_
_entity.id
_entity.type
_entity.pdbx_description
1 polymer ?
#
loop_
_entity_poly.entity_id
_entity_poly.type
_entity_poly.pdbx_seq_one_letter_code
_entity_poly.pdbx_strand_id
1 'polypeptide(L)'
;MNNSMKAALLVVVAGLAGCNGSTNNEPPPTSSVPTLGEGALQGYANGDTLSGASIYTNKDGKGYVLLSADGDGAATVMHVVDGSKGLRVPVASSGMVTLAYDRTQAVVLNALSASNAAGSYQVLIGGKPALFTVAADGAISAGGSDCKLSGKVDFTATYGGAAALTLTASGCGSSAEGSYKGLALASADAAPAALQLVGENGSAVLDLLAYR
;
A
#
# COMPACT_ATOMS: atom_id res chain seq x y z
N MET A 1 41.62 -66.53 13.08
CA MET A 1 40.83 -66.12 11.90
C MET A 1 40.62 -64.62 12.05
N ASN A 2 41.54 -63.82 11.52
CA ASN A 2 41.44 -63.00 10.28
C ASN A 2 40.45 -61.84 10.43
N ASN A 3 40.64 -60.63 9.91
CA ASN A 3 41.78 -59.77 9.53
C ASN A 3 41.12 -58.39 9.29
N SER A 4 41.89 -57.31 9.35
CA SER A 4 41.45 -55.93 9.14
C SER A 4 40.69 -55.69 7.82
N MET A 5 39.82 -54.66 7.78
CA MET A 5 39.69 -53.77 6.61
C MET A 5 39.17 -52.38 7.03
N LYS A 6 39.88 -51.36 6.54
CA LYS A 6 39.59 -49.92 6.67
C LYS A 6 38.73 -49.43 5.50
N ALA A 7 38.08 -48.30 5.75
CA ALA A 7 37.66 -47.23 4.82
C ALA A 7 36.48 -47.51 3.86
N ALA A 8 35.47 -46.63 3.88
CA ALA A 8 35.37 -45.54 2.92
C ALA A 8 34.27 -44.54 3.31
N LEU A 9 34.64 -43.27 3.20
CA LEU A 9 33.82 -42.07 3.25
C LEU A 9 32.88 -42.03 2.03
N LEU A 10 31.60 -41.71 2.20
CA LEU A 10 30.85 -40.98 1.16
C LEU A 10 29.78 -40.11 1.82
N VAL A 11 30.13 -38.84 1.96
CA VAL A 11 29.25 -37.74 2.34
C VAL A 11 28.43 -37.37 1.12
N VAL A 12 27.11 -37.51 1.18
CA VAL A 12 26.18 -36.89 0.23
C VAL A 12 25.58 -35.67 0.93
N VAL A 13 26.27 -34.54 0.81
CA VAL A 13 25.67 -33.22 1.01
C VAL A 13 24.87 -32.93 -0.25
N ALA A 14 23.56 -33.17 -0.20
CA ALA A 14 22.64 -32.62 -1.17
C ALA A 14 22.49 -31.13 -0.86
N GLY A 15 23.31 -30.32 -1.53
CA GLY A 15 23.16 -28.88 -1.53
C GLY A 15 21.87 -28.49 -2.25
N LEU A 16 20.88 -28.00 -1.50
CA LEU A 16 19.97 -26.99 -2.04
C LEU A 16 20.74 -25.68 -2.06
N ALA A 17 21.46 -25.47 -3.16
CA ALA A 17 21.97 -24.17 -3.53
C ALA A 17 20.81 -23.29 -4.02
N GLY A 18 20.75 -22.06 -3.50
CA GLY A 18 20.17 -20.94 -4.23
C GLY A 18 18.99 -20.24 -3.56
N CYS A 19 19.26 -19.33 -2.62
CA CYS A 19 19.06 -17.93 -3.00
C CYS A 19 20.03 -17.03 -2.23
N ASN A 20 20.76 -16.29 -3.04
CA ASN A 20 21.89 -15.44 -2.71
C ASN A 20 21.37 -14.05 -2.31
N GLY A 21 21.91 -13.49 -1.23
CA GLY A 21 22.20 -12.07 -1.04
C GLY A 21 21.13 -11.03 -1.36
N SER A 22 20.44 -10.56 -0.32
CA SER A 22 20.33 -9.13 -0.01
C SER A 22 19.80 -9.00 1.42
N THR A 23 20.53 -8.33 2.30
CA THR A 23 20.10 -7.97 3.66
C THR A 23 19.05 -6.86 3.62
N ASN A 24 18.00 -7.05 2.82
CA ASN A 24 16.86 -6.17 2.84
C ASN A 24 15.93 -6.77 3.90
N ASN A 25 15.86 -6.11 5.07
CA ASN A 25 14.94 -6.43 6.16
C ASN A 25 13.46 -6.19 5.77
N GLU A 26 13.11 -6.37 4.49
CA GLU A 26 11.73 -6.28 4.06
C GLU A 26 10.97 -7.49 4.59
N PRO A 27 9.77 -7.29 5.16
CA PRO A 27 8.95 -8.39 5.63
C PRO A 27 8.70 -9.41 4.51
N PRO A 28 8.66 -10.71 4.82
CA PRO A 28 8.28 -11.70 3.82
C PRO A 28 6.87 -11.41 3.30
N PRO A 29 6.57 -11.76 2.03
CA PRO A 29 5.23 -11.58 1.48
C PRO A 29 4.22 -12.38 2.30
N THR A 30 3.06 -11.78 2.55
CA THR A 30 1.94 -12.38 3.29
C THR A 30 0.70 -12.57 2.41
N SER A 31 0.80 -12.24 1.12
CA SER A 31 -0.25 -12.51 0.14
C SER A 31 0.30 -12.88 -1.23
N SER A 32 -0.46 -13.72 -1.94
CA SER A 32 -0.31 -14.03 -3.36
C SER A 32 -1.33 -13.21 -4.11
N VAL A 33 -0.89 -12.47 -5.11
CA VAL A 33 -1.70 -11.51 -5.85
C VAL A 33 -1.68 -11.88 -7.33
N PRO A 34 -2.81 -11.85 -8.05
CA PRO A 34 -2.82 -12.01 -9.50
C PRO A 34 -1.89 -10.99 -10.15
N THR A 35 -1.18 -11.39 -11.20
CA THR A 35 -0.40 -10.42 -11.99
C THR A 35 -1.34 -9.50 -12.74
N LEU A 36 -1.11 -8.19 -12.63
CA LEU A 36 -1.92 -7.16 -13.22
C LEU A 36 -1.08 -6.30 -14.17
N GLY A 37 -1.71 -5.81 -15.24
CA GLY A 37 -1.12 -4.77 -16.07
C GLY A 37 -1.08 -3.42 -15.35
N GLU A 38 -0.38 -2.44 -15.91
CA GLU A 38 -0.45 -1.06 -15.44
C GLU A 38 -1.88 -0.52 -15.54
N GLY A 39 -2.33 0.20 -14.51
CA GLY A 39 -3.63 0.86 -14.53
C GLY A 39 -4.29 1.01 -13.17
N ALA A 40 -5.48 1.60 -13.20
CA ALA A 40 -6.41 1.65 -12.07
C ALA A 40 -7.63 0.81 -12.40
N LEU A 41 -8.02 -0.08 -11.47
CA LEU A 41 -9.17 -0.94 -11.59
C LEU A 41 -10.03 -0.83 -10.32
N GLN A 42 -11.33 -1.01 -10.47
CA GLN A 42 -12.23 -1.36 -9.37
C GLN A 42 -12.83 -2.74 -9.62
N GLY A 43 -13.21 -3.45 -8.57
CA GLY A 43 -13.88 -4.74 -8.68
C GLY A 43 -14.06 -5.41 -7.33
N TYR A 44 -14.15 -6.74 -7.35
CA TYR A 44 -14.23 -7.54 -6.15
C TYR A 44 -12.98 -8.39 -5.96
N ALA A 45 -12.43 -8.39 -4.75
CA ALA A 45 -11.41 -9.33 -4.32
C ALA A 45 -12.03 -10.50 -3.55
N ASN A 46 -11.54 -11.70 -3.81
CA ASN A 46 -11.81 -12.89 -3.03
C ASN A 46 -10.54 -13.35 -2.30
N GLY A 47 -10.72 -14.12 -1.23
CA GLY A 47 -9.62 -14.72 -0.47
C GLY A 47 -9.17 -13.92 0.75
N ASP A 48 -9.73 -12.72 0.96
CA ASP A 48 -9.53 -11.90 2.16
C ASP A 48 -10.88 -11.65 2.88
N THR A 49 -10.84 -10.98 4.04
CA THR A 49 -12.00 -10.64 4.86
C THR A 49 -12.89 -9.56 4.25
N LEU A 50 -12.38 -8.81 3.28
CA LEU A 50 -13.06 -7.71 2.61
C LEU A 50 -13.05 -7.95 1.11
N SER A 51 -14.10 -7.49 0.43
CA SER A 51 -14.32 -7.81 -0.99
C SER A 51 -14.33 -6.62 -1.91
N GLY A 52 -14.69 -5.41 -1.47
CA GLY A 52 -14.60 -4.22 -2.31
C GLY A 52 -13.13 -3.89 -2.59
N ALA A 53 -12.73 -3.84 -3.87
CA ALA A 53 -11.33 -3.70 -4.25
C ALA A 53 -11.10 -2.53 -5.20
N SER A 54 -10.19 -1.63 -4.81
CA SER A 54 -9.56 -0.66 -5.71
C SER A 54 -8.10 -1.05 -5.92
N ILE A 55 -7.65 -1.12 -7.17
CA ILE A 55 -6.35 -1.67 -7.54
C ILE A 55 -5.59 -0.66 -8.39
N TYR A 56 -4.35 -0.39 -8.01
CA TYR A 56 -3.49 0.60 -8.66
C TYR A 56 -2.11 0.00 -8.90
N THR A 57 -1.73 -0.17 -10.16
CA THR A 57 -0.48 -0.83 -10.54
C THR A 57 0.28 -0.01 -11.57
N ASN A 58 1.61 -0.07 -11.48
CA ASN A 58 2.51 0.55 -12.45
C ASN A 58 2.99 -0.48 -13.50
N LYS A 59 3.72 0.01 -14.51
CA LYS A 59 4.30 -0.83 -15.58
C LYS A 59 5.22 -1.97 -15.12
N ASP A 60 5.78 -1.86 -13.90
CA ASP A 60 6.70 -2.85 -13.34
C ASP A 60 5.96 -3.92 -12.53
N GLY A 61 4.62 -3.89 -12.53
CA GLY A 61 3.78 -4.82 -11.76
C GLY A 61 3.80 -4.55 -10.26
N LYS A 62 4.33 -3.40 -9.82
CA LYS A 62 4.25 -2.94 -8.43
C LYS A 62 3.00 -2.10 -8.23
N GLY A 63 2.46 -2.09 -7.03
CA GLY A 63 1.23 -1.34 -6.79
C GLY A 63 0.59 -1.59 -5.44
N TYR A 64 -0.70 -1.29 -5.41
CA TYR A 64 -1.50 -1.36 -4.21
C TYR A 64 -2.89 -1.89 -4.52
N VAL A 65 -3.38 -2.74 -3.62
CA VAL A 65 -4.78 -3.20 -3.61
C VAL A 65 -5.39 -2.70 -2.32
N LEU A 66 -6.36 -1.81 -2.43
CA LEU A 66 -7.10 -1.25 -1.30
C LEU A 66 -8.40 -2.04 -1.16
N LEU A 67 -8.63 -2.60 0.03
CA LEU A 67 -9.85 -3.33 0.34
C LEU A 67 -10.70 -2.59 1.36
N SER A 68 -11.97 -2.44 1.03
CA SER A 68 -13.00 -1.84 1.87
C SER A 68 -14.17 -2.82 2.08
N ALA A 69 -14.93 -2.62 3.16
CA ALA A 69 -16.09 -3.46 3.44
C ALA A 69 -17.19 -3.29 2.38
N ASP A 70 -17.41 -2.05 1.95
CA ASP A 70 -18.57 -1.67 1.14
C ASP A 70 -18.22 -1.15 -0.26
N GLY A 71 -17.00 -1.40 -0.76
CA GLY A 71 -16.54 -0.93 -2.08
C GLY A 71 -16.18 0.56 -2.09
N ASP A 72 -17.09 1.40 -1.62
CA ASP A 72 -16.97 2.86 -1.59
C ASP A 72 -16.50 3.40 -0.23
N GLY A 73 -16.42 2.53 0.78
CA GLY A 73 -15.94 2.87 2.11
C GLY A 73 -14.42 3.06 2.18
N ALA A 74 -13.96 3.69 3.26
CA ALA A 74 -12.54 3.80 3.56
C ALA A 74 -11.87 2.42 3.59
N ALA A 75 -10.70 2.32 2.93
CA ALA A 75 -9.90 1.12 2.95
C ALA A 75 -9.40 0.82 4.37
N THR A 76 -9.56 -0.43 4.80
CA THR A 76 -9.06 -0.89 6.11
C THR A 76 -8.05 -2.02 5.97
N VAL A 77 -7.89 -2.56 4.76
CA VAL A 77 -6.84 -3.50 4.39
C VAL A 77 -6.17 -3.00 3.10
N MET A 78 -4.85 -3.15 3.04
CA MET A 78 -4.04 -2.76 1.90
C MET A 78 -3.04 -3.86 1.60
N HIS A 79 -2.94 -4.27 0.33
CA HIS A 79 -1.83 -5.13 -0.12
C HIS A 79 -0.84 -4.28 -0.89
N VAL A 80 0.41 -4.24 -0.42
CA VAL A 80 1.53 -3.66 -1.17
C VAL A 80 2.05 -4.73 -2.13
N VAL A 81 1.86 -4.51 -3.43
CA VAL A 81 2.09 -5.50 -4.49
C VAL A 81 3.48 -5.32 -5.12
N ASP A 82 4.17 -6.45 -5.32
CA ASP A 82 5.38 -6.58 -6.13
C ASP A 82 5.27 -7.83 -7.02
N GLY A 83 4.80 -7.63 -8.25
CA GLY A 83 4.50 -8.71 -9.20
C GLY A 83 3.34 -9.58 -8.71
N SER A 84 3.59 -10.86 -8.48
CA SER A 84 2.57 -11.82 -7.99
C SER A 84 2.57 -11.97 -6.46
N LYS A 85 3.36 -11.17 -5.75
CA LYS A 85 3.51 -11.20 -4.29
C LYS A 85 2.95 -9.91 -3.71
N GLY A 86 2.44 -9.99 -2.49
CA GLY A 86 2.05 -8.80 -1.77
C GLY A 86 2.27 -8.90 -0.26
N LEU A 87 2.40 -7.75 0.38
CA LEU A 87 2.34 -7.59 1.82
C LEU A 87 0.96 -7.07 2.21
N ARG A 88 0.16 -7.90 2.88
CA ARG A 88 -1.14 -7.50 3.46
C ARG A 88 -0.93 -6.71 4.75
N VAL A 89 -1.57 -5.55 4.84
CA VAL A 89 -1.58 -4.68 6.00
C VAL A 89 -3.03 -4.36 6.39
N PRO A 90 -3.44 -4.57 7.65
CA PRO A 90 -2.70 -5.28 8.70
C PRO A 90 -2.39 -6.74 8.30
N VAL A 91 -1.38 -7.34 8.92
CA VAL A 91 -1.07 -8.77 8.66
C VAL A 91 -2.26 -9.64 9.10
N ALA A 92 -2.66 -10.60 8.25
CA ALA A 92 -3.74 -11.53 8.59
C ALA A 92 -3.31 -12.50 9.70
N SER A 93 -4.20 -12.78 10.64
CA SER A 93 -3.96 -13.78 11.70
C SER A 93 -3.96 -15.22 11.18
N SER A 94 -4.60 -15.46 10.03
CA SER A 94 -4.71 -16.77 9.38
C SER A 94 -3.50 -17.15 8.51
N GLY A 95 -2.47 -16.30 8.43
CA GLY A 95 -1.29 -16.53 7.60
C GLY A 95 -1.44 -16.00 6.17
N MET A 96 -0.93 -16.76 5.19
CA MET A 96 -0.86 -16.33 3.78
C MET A 96 -2.25 -16.17 3.16
N VAL A 97 -2.51 -15.01 2.55
CA VAL A 97 -3.74 -14.73 1.78
C VAL A 97 -3.52 -14.97 0.28
N THR A 98 -4.48 -15.57 -0.42
CA THR A 98 -4.42 -15.68 -1.90
C THR A 98 -5.57 -14.90 -2.50
N LEU A 99 -5.26 -13.80 -3.18
CA LEU A 99 -6.26 -12.97 -3.83
C LEU A 99 -6.67 -13.54 -5.19
N ALA A 100 -7.94 -13.39 -5.50
CA ALA A 100 -8.48 -13.50 -6.85
C ALA A 100 -9.39 -12.29 -7.10
N TYR A 101 -9.47 -11.83 -8.36
CA TYR A 101 -10.28 -10.68 -8.72
C TYR A 101 -11.42 -11.07 -9.64
N ASP A 102 -12.63 -10.64 -9.29
CA ASP A 102 -13.83 -10.81 -10.08
C ASP A 102 -14.38 -9.45 -10.50
N ARG A 103 -15.01 -9.41 -11.68
CA ARG A 103 -15.76 -8.25 -12.19
C ARG A 103 -14.95 -6.95 -12.12
N THR A 104 -13.69 -7.00 -12.56
CA THR A 104 -12.86 -5.80 -12.61
C THR A 104 -13.27 -4.88 -13.77
N GLN A 105 -13.23 -3.59 -13.50
CA GLN A 105 -13.49 -2.52 -14.45
C GLN A 105 -12.36 -1.50 -14.37
N ALA A 106 -11.90 -1.03 -15.53
CA ALA A 106 -10.94 0.07 -15.58
C ALA A 106 -11.56 1.36 -15.05
N VAL A 107 -10.82 2.04 -14.18
CA VAL A 107 -11.20 3.35 -13.62
C VAL A 107 -10.29 4.40 -14.19
N VAL A 108 -10.87 5.53 -14.58
CA VAL A 108 -10.11 6.71 -15.01
C VAL A 108 -10.02 7.65 -13.83
N LEU A 109 -8.83 7.77 -13.26
CA LEU A 109 -8.55 8.78 -12.25
C LEU A 109 -8.41 10.15 -12.90
N ASN A 110 -8.77 11.20 -12.16
CA ASN A 110 -8.38 12.55 -12.55
C ASN A 110 -6.86 12.64 -12.46
N ALA A 111 -6.21 13.12 -13.53
CA ALA A 111 -4.76 13.24 -13.55
C ALA A 111 -4.29 14.10 -12.37
N LEU A 112 -3.54 13.50 -11.44
CA LEU A 112 -2.98 14.22 -10.31
C LEU A 112 -1.67 14.90 -10.74
N SER A 113 -1.55 16.20 -10.50
CA SER A 113 -0.39 17.00 -10.86
C SER A 113 -0.01 17.92 -9.70
N ALA A 114 1.26 18.32 -9.66
CA ALA A 114 1.77 19.35 -8.77
C ALA A 114 0.83 20.58 -8.68
N SER A 115 0.39 21.10 -9.83
CA SER A 115 -0.44 22.29 -9.89
C SER A 115 -1.85 22.10 -9.34
N ASN A 116 -2.47 20.93 -9.55
CA ASN A 116 -3.84 20.69 -9.10
C ASN A 116 -3.93 20.12 -7.69
N ALA A 117 -2.84 19.51 -7.19
CA ALA A 117 -2.73 19.02 -5.82
C ALA A 117 -2.30 20.13 -4.84
N ALA A 118 -1.66 21.20 -5.30
CA ALA A 118 -1.23 22.27 -4.43
C ALA A 118 -2.42 23.01 -3.79
N GLY A 119 -2.31 23.32 -2.50
CA GLY A 119 -3.35 24.03 -1.75
C GLY A 119 -3.33 23.76 -0.26
N SER A 120 -4.31 24.35 0.43
CA SER A 120 -4.62 24.06 1.84
C SER A 120 -5.71 23.01 1.91
N TYR A 121 -5.60 22.11 2.88
CA TYR A 121 -6.48 20.97 3.04
C TYR A 121 -6.82 20.72 4.50
N GLN A 122 -7.98 20.09 4.70
CA GLN A 122 -8.44 19.56 5.97
C GLN A 122 -8.89 18.11 5.79
N VAL A 123 -8.50 17.26 6.75
CA VAL A 123 -8.98 15.89 6.92
C VAL A 123 -9.50 15.71 8.34
N LEU A 124 -10.23 14.61 8.58
CA LEU A 124 -10.60 14.16 9.92
C LEU A 124 -9.91 12.82 10.21
N ILE A 125 -9.12 12.76 11.28
CA ILE A 125 -8.41 11.54 11.71
C ILE A 125 -8.85 11.21 13.13
N GLY A 126 -9.53 10.08 13.33
CA GLY A 126 -10.03 9.68 14.64
C GLY A 126 -10.94 10.74 15.28
N GLY A 127 -11.71 11.48 14.48
CA GLY A 127 -12.55 12.59 14.95
C GLY A 127 -11.82 13.91 15.21
N LYS A 128 -10.50 13.98 14.99
CA LYS A 128 -9.71 15.21 15.15
C LYS A 128 -9.42 15.84 13.78
N PRO A 129 -9.63 17.15 13.61
CA PRO A 129 -9.25 17.83 12.38
C PRO A 129 -7.72 17.87 12.25
N ALA A 130 -7.22 17.56 11.06
CA ALA A 130 -5.83 17.80 10.68
C ALA A 130 -5.82 18.80 9.51
N LEU A 131 -5.22 19.96 9.72
CA LEU A 131 -4.98 20.95 8.68
C LEU A 131 -3.58 20.73 8.11
N PHE A 132 -3.43 20.85 6.80
CA PHE A 132 -2.13 20.76 6.14
C PHE A 132 -2.13 21.53 4.81
N THR A 133 -0.95 21.75 4.26
CA THR A 133 -0.77 22.28 2.92
C THR A 133 0.00 21.30 2.06
N VAL A 134 -0.32 21.27 0.77
CA VAL A 134 0.46 20.60 -0.26
C VAL A 134 1.11 21.69 -1.11
N ALA A 135 2.43 21.69 -1.17
CA ALA A 135 3.20 22.59 -2.03
C ALA A 135 3.26 22.07 -3.48
N ALA A 136 3.66 22.93 -4.41
CA ALA A 136 3.76 22.57 -5.82
C ALA A 136 4.84 21.50 -6.12
N ASP A 137 5.79 21.27 -5.21
CA ASP A 137 6.76 20.17 -5.31
C ASP A 137 6.26 18.88 -4.63
N GLY A 138 5.02 18.88 -4.14
CA GLY A 138 4.37 17.77 -3.45
C GLY A 138 4.69 17.69 -1.96
N ALA A 139 5.48 18.60 -1.39
CA ALA A 139 5.73 18.61 0.05
C ALA A 139 4.44 18.87 0.83
N ILE A 140 4.19 18.04 1.85
CA ILE A 140 3.04 18.14 2.74
C ILE A 140 3.51 18.73 4.08
N SER A 141 3.00 19.90 4.43
CA SER A 141 3.35 20.60 5.67
C SER A 141 2.15 20.68 6.61
N ALA A 142 2.37 20.36 7.88
CA ALA A 142 1.30 20.40 8.87
C ALA A 142 0.88 21.83 9.19
N GLY A 143 -0.42 22.04 9.32
CA GLY A 143 -1.05 23.31 9.68
C GLY A 143 -1.20 23.50 11.20
N GLY A 144 -2.13 24.36 11.60
CA GLY A 144 -2.32 24.83 12.99
C GLY A 144 -3.06 23.88 13.94
N SER A 145 -3.50 22.69 13.53
CA SER A 145 -4.26 21.74 14.36
C SER A 145 -3.40 20.90 15.30
N ASP A 146 -3.98 20.27 16.33
CA ASP A 146 -3.24 19.37 17.23
C ASP A 146 -2.81 18.06 16.54
N CYS A 147 -3.70 17.49 15.72
CA CYS A 147 -3.35 16.41 14.81
C CYS A 147 -2.59 17.01 13.62
N LYS A 148 -1.33 16.61 13.46
CA LYS A 148 -0.41 17.09 12.42
C LYS A 148 -0.27 16.02 11.36
N LEU A 149 -0.36 16.44 10.10
CA LEU A 149 -0.08 15.63 8.93
C LEU A 149 1.03 16.30 8.12
N SER A 150 2.10 15.56 7.84
CA SER A 150 3.23 16.01 7.03
C SER A 150 3.70 14.89 6.10
N GLY A 151 4.57 15.16 5.13
CA GLY A 151 5.04 14.13 4.21
C GLY A 151 5.30 14.65 2.79
N LYS A 152 5.08 13.79 1.79
CA LYS A 152 5.32 14.12 0.38
C LYS A 152 4.45 13.29 -0.56
N VAL A 153 3.89 13.95 -1.58
CA VAL A 153 3.39 13.32 -2.81
C VAL A 153 4.50 13.34 -3.86
N ASP A 154 4.85 12.18 -4.41
CA ASP A 154 5.80 12.07 -5.50
C ASP A 154 5.05 11.87 -6.83
N PHE A 155 4.86 12.97 -7.55
CA PHE A 155 4.18 12.97 -8.86
C PHE A 155 4.97 12.27 -9.97
N THR A 156 6.23 11.87 -9.73
CA THR A 156 7.04 11.13 -10.71
C THR A 156 6.89 9.61 -10.59
N ALA A 157 6.45 9.13 -9.42
CA ALA A 157 6.20 7.72 -9.15
C ALA A 157 4.69 7.45 -9.19
N THR A 158 4.19 6.93 -10.32
CA THR A 158 2.75 6.75 -10.56
C THR A 158 2.31 5.29 -10.58
N TYR A 159 1.09 5.04 -10.13
CA TYR A 159 0.41 3.74 -10.11
C TYR A 159 -1.00 3.90 -10.66
N GLY A 160 -1.21 3.57 -11.93
CA GLY A 160 -2.54 3.72 -12.54
C GLY A 160 -3.11 5.15 -12.51
N GLY A 161 -2.25 6.17 -12.48
CA GLY A 161 -2.65 7.58 -12.36
C GLY A 161 -2.68 8.13 -10.93
N ALA A 162 -2.59 7.28 -9.90
CA ALA A 162 -2.32 7.71 -8.53
C ALA A 162 -0.82 8.02 -8.36
N ALA A 163 -0.46 8.95 -7.49
CA ALA A 163 0.93 9.30 -7.19
C ALA A 163 1.39 8.63 -5.89
N ALA A 164 2.67 8.28 -5.80
CA ALA A 164 3.23 7.73 -4.57
C ALA A 164 3.14 8.74 -3.43
N LEU A 165 2.90 8.25 -2.22
CA LEU A 165 2.68 9.06 -1.05
C LEU A 165 3.52 8.56 0.12
N THR A 166 4.09 9.51 0.85
CA THR A 166 4.59 9.31 2.21
C THR A 166 3.87 10.28 3.13
N LEU A 167 3.41 9.81 4.27
CA LEU A 167 2.75 10.62 5.28
C LEU A 167 3.33 10.31 6.66
N THR A 168 3.38 11.32 7.50
CA THR A 168 3.62 11.17 8.94
C THR A 168 2.48 11.87 9.66
N ALA A 169 1.76 11.11 10.48
CA ALA A 169 0.71 11.60 11.34
C ALA A 169 1.23 11.64 12.79
N SER A 170 1.06 12.77 13.45
CA SER A 170 1.46 12.95 14.85
C SER A 170 0.43 13.74 15.65
N GLY A 171 0.12 13.31 16.87
CA GLY A 171 -0.91 13.95 17.72
C GLY A 171 -2.35 13.64 17.30
N CYS A 172 -2.52 12.66 16.41
CA CYS A 172 -3.78 12.23 15.83
C CYS A 172 -4.47 11.11 16.63
N GLY A 173 -3.79 10.55 17.63
CA GLY A 173 -4.28 9.46 18.46
C GLY A 173 -3.64 8.13 18.08
N SER A 174 -3.53 7.21 19.05
CA SER A 174 -2.67 6.02 18.96
C SER A 174 -2.91 5.11 17.75
N SER A 175 -4.13 5.07 17.22
CA SER A 175 -4.47 4.26 16.04
C SER A 175 -3.99 4.87 14.72
N ALA A 176 -3.63 6.15 14.70
CA ALA A 176 -3.23 6.89 13.51
C ALA A 176 -1.83 7.49 13.60
N GLU A 177 -1.10 7.28 14.70
CA GLU A 177 0.29 7.75 14.83
C GLU A 177 1.22 6.95 13.90
N GLY A 178 2.20 7.63 13.33
CA GLY A 178 3.33 6.98 12.66
C GLY A 178 3.55 7.45 11.23
N SER A 179 4.35 6.67 10.50
CA SER A 179 4.73 6.95 9.12
C SER A 179 4.10 5.94 8.17
N TYR A 180 3.43 6.45 7.16
CA TYR A 180 2.65 5.70 6.19
C TYR A 180 3.24 5.85 4.80
N LYS A 181 3.14 4.79 3.99
CA LYS A 181 3.47 4.79 2.57
C LYS A 181 2.25 4.33 1.76
N GLY A 182 2.02 4.92 0.59
CA GLY A 182 0.90 4.53 -0.24
C GLY A 182 0.69 5.45 -1.43
N LEU A 183 -0.55 5.92 -1.59
CA LEU A 183 -1.03 6.64 -2.76
C LEU A 183 -1.78 7.93 -2.41
N ALA A 184 -1.57 8.95 -3.23
CA ALA A 184 -2.45 10.09 -3.36
C ALA A 184 -3.19 10.01 -4.70
N LEU A 185 -4.50 10.24 -4.67
CA LEU A 185 -5.36 10.19 -5.84
C LEU A 185 -6.36 11.33 -5.86
N ALA A 186 -6.75 11.74 -7.06
CA ALA A 186 -7.92 12.58 -7.31
C ALA A 186 -8.94 11.74 -8.09
N SER A 187 -10.13 11.54 -7.53
CA SER A 187 -11.24 10.84 -8.19
C SER A 187 -12.50 11.69 -8.14
N ALA A 188 -13.32 11.60 -9.19
CA ALA A 188 -14.65 12.18 -9.17
C ALA A 188 -15.56 11.50 -8.13
N ASP A 189 -15.31 10.21 -7.85
CA ASP A 189 -16.10 9.42 -6.91
C ASP A 189 -15.88 9.84 -5.45
N ALA A 190 -14.76 10.50 -5.17
CA ALA A 190 -14.42 11.03 -3.86
C ALA A 190 -15.02 12.43 -3.59
N ALA A 191 -15.74 13.01 -4.56
CA ALA A 191 -16.30 14.36 -4.41
C ALA A 191 -17.23 14.46 -3.17
N PRO A 192 -17.16 15.57 -2.39
CA PRO A 192 -16.45 16.81 -2.69
C PRO A 192 -14.99 16.85 -2.20
N ALA A 193 -14.41 15.73 -1.78
CA ALA A 193 -12.99 15.69 -1.45
C ALA A 193 -12.15 15.98 -2.70
N ALA A 194 -11.13 16.81 -2.54
CA ALA A 194 -10.24 17.17 -3.63
C ALA A 194 -9.10 16.16 -3.81
N LEU A 195 -8.72 15.47 -2.73
CA LEU A 195 -7.74 14.39 -2.72
C LEU A 195 -8.21 13.25 -1.81
N GLN A 196 -7.89 12.02 -2.20
CA GLN A 196 -7.88 10.87 -1.29
C GLN A 196 -6.42 10.48 -1.05
N LEU A 197 -6.05 10.30 0.22
CA LEU A 197 -4.73 9.92 0.67
C LEU A 197 -4.83 8.58 1.38
N VAL A 198 -4.22 7.55 0.82
CA VAL A 198 -4.24 6.20 1.39
C VAL A 198 -2.83 5.73 1.66
N GLY A 199 -2.57 5.20 2.85
CA GLY A 199 -1.26 4.64 3.16
C GLY A 199 -1.30 3.61 4.28
N GLU A 200 -0.24 2.82 4.35
CA GLU A 200 -0.03 1.78 5.35
C GLU A 200 1.27 2.00 6.12
N ASN A 201 1.33 1.55 7.37
CA ASN A 201 2.53 1.63 8.23
C ASN A 201 3.03 0.26 8.73
N GLY A 202 2.63 -0.82 8.05
CA GLY A 202 2.86 -2.22 8.42
C GLY A 202 1.88 -2.79 9.44
N SER A 203 1.15 -1.94 10.18
CA SER A 203 0.20 -2.36 11.22
C SER A 203 -1.23 -1.84 11.02
N ALA A 204 -1.38 -0.71 10.33
CA ALA A 204 -2.63 -0.02 10.11
C ALA A 204 -2.66 0.59 8.70
N VAL A 205 -3.88 0.82 8.23
CA VAL A 205 -4.18 1.59 7.01
C VAL A 205 -4.83 2.90 7.41
N LEU A 206 -4.42 3.97 6.75
CA LEU A 206 -5.00 5.30 6.84
C LEU A 206 -5.58 5.61 5.47
N ASP A 207 -6.88 5.86 5.40
CA ASP A 207 -7.57 6.31 4.18
C ASP A 207 -8.32 7.60 4.50
N LEU A 208 -7.87 8.70 3.89
CA LEU A 208 -8.30 10.05 4.21
C LEU A 208 -8.87 10.74 2.99
N LEU A 209 -10.06 11.30 3.15
CA LEU A 209 -10.64 12.26 2.23
C LEU A 209 -10.26 13.68 2.65
N ALA A 210 -9.50 14.38 1.81
CA ALA A 210 -9.01 15.73 2.06
C ALA A 210 -9.84 16.76 1.30
N TYR A 211 -10.38 17.72 2.06
CA TYR A 211 -11.23 18.81 1.59
C TYR A 211 -10.44 20.12 1.60
N ARG A 212 -10.79 21.05 0.71
CA ARG A 212 -10.18 22.37 0.65
C ARG A 212 -10.89 23.38 1.53
#